data_AF-A0A843H7P6-F1
#
_entry.id   AF-A0A843H7P6-F1
#
_cell.length_a   1.000
_cell.length_b   1.000
_cell.length_c   1.000
_cell.angle_alpha   90.00
_cell.angle_beta   90.00
_cell.angle_gamma   90.00
#
_symmetry.space_group_name_H-M   'P 1'
#
loop_
_entity.id
_entity.type
_entity.pdbx_description
1 polymer ?
#
loop_
_entity_poly.entity_id
_entity_poly.type
_entity_poly.pdbx_seq_one_letter_code
_entity_poly.pdbx_strand_id
1 'polypeptide(L)'
;MELTLLNFSKRINSTKKPTAEQLAAGKVFQNLTLKQLTNIDNPNLLLAGAKENDYKYNYAYVKEWDRYYHIKTSDLRHEDIYTARLELDDLATFKDDILSTSAYIVYASTGFNRWIRDDRVPLVIKDSEILTAYSNPIVGGASLFDASSDETVILSCQSKGSYPGGGGLTHWIMSESDISRITGCVYDAQGIWDSLQKQFGDAMGAIVSVIRLPINANAITSDGPYIFYLSDYQPVDAQGNPYSFKIVSNSHISASGDVSLPVSYTDFRFTEPYTQCKISLPFIGVTDISISDFAPTGQVNYKIDIDVLTGSIIYTLYNTGLARPVASFSGQCGNNIPIVSSQIQNAASIVSGFVGGAASLGMSLLSGNPIPAVVGGIGSIANAFYASNQKTNSVIGSYSGGRSEFANTAVRLISQKFQTANEPSNLTDFEGRPVCKVDALTNYTGFVKTQGFSIDIAANSDVIKSINSKLDAGIYIE
;
A
#
# COMPACT_ATOMS: atom_id res chain seq x y z
N MET A 1 8.72 46.56 -44.58
CA MET A 1 8.42 45.93 -43.29
C MET A 1 6.94 46.07 -42.98
N GLU A 2 6.30 44.95 -42.64
CA GLU A 2 4.91 44.83 -42.23
C GLU A 2 4.88 44.51 -40.72
N LEU A 3 4.22 45.39 -39.96
CA LEU A 3 4.05 45.28 -38.52
C LEU A 3 2.56 45.21 -38.20
N THR A 4 2.17 44.19 -37.44
CA THR A 4 0.80 44.03 -36.95
C THR A 4 0.79 44.27 -35.44
N LEU A 5 0.03 45.28 -34.99
CA LEU A 5 -0.21 45.57 -33.58
C LEU A 5 -1.54 44.98 -33.12
N LEU A 6 -1.55 44.37 -31.94
CA LEU A 6 -2.75 43.75 -31.38
C LEU A 6 -2.78 43.79 -29.85
N ASN A 7 -3.97 43.57 -29.30
CA ASN A 7 -4.18 43.32 -27.88
C ASN A 7 -4.17 41.82 -27.66
N PHE A 8 -3.14 41.30 -27.02
CA PHE A 8 -2.95 39.88 -26.80
C PHE A 8 -2.82 39.57 -25.30
N SER A 9 -3.66 38.65 -24.82
CA SER A 9 -3.60 38.17 -23.44
C SER A 9 -2.86 36.84 -23.39
N LYS A 10 -1.75 36.85 -22.66
CA LYS A 10 -0.78 35.76 -22.56
C LYS A 10 -0.22 35.69 -21.14
N ARG A 11 0.00 34.48 -20.62
CA ARG A 11 0.69 34.24 -19.35
C ARG A 11 2.17 34.58 -19.47
N ILE A 12 2.82 34.91 -18.36
CA ILE A 12 4.28 34.94 -18.31
C ILE A 12 4.82 33.54 -18.65
N ASN A 13 5.92 33.47 -19.39
CA ASN A 13 6.56 32.21 -19.80
C ASN A 13 5.65 31.26 -20.58
N SER A 14 4.83 31.77 -21.50
CA SER A 14 3.96 30.96 -22.35
C SER A 14 4.50 30.87 -23.79
N THR A 15 4.18 29.81 -24.53
CA THR A 15 4.44 29.70 -25.97
C THR A 15 3.30 30.24 -26.84
N LYS A 16 2.20 30.70 -26.23
CA LYS A 16 0.99 31.09 -26.95
C LYS A 16 1.28 32.12 -28.05
N LYS A 17 0.77 31.85 -29.25
CA LYS A 17 0.82 32.75 -30.42
C LYS A 17 -0.58 33.33 -30.69
N PRO A 18 -0.69 34.56 -31.21
CA PRO A 18 -1.95 35.05 -31.78
C PRO A 18 -2.41 34.16 -32.93
N THR A 19 -3.71 33.90 -33.04
CA THR A 19 -4.26 33.13 -34.17
C THR A 19 -4.22 33.94 -35.47
N ALA A 20 -4.38 33.27 -36.62
CA ALA A 20 -4.42 33.94 -37.92
C ALA A 20 -5.54 35.00 -37.99
N GLU A 21 -6.70 34.73 -37.38
CA GLU A 21 -7.81 35.67 -37.30
C GLU A 21 -7.47 36.89 -36.44
N GLN A 22 -6.77 36.69 -35.31
CA GLN A 22 -6.33 37.77 -34.44
C GLN A 22 -5.28 38.67 -35.10
N LEU A 23 -4.38 38.09 -35.89
CA LEU A 23 -3.42 38.84 -36.69
C LEU A 23 -4.13 39.63 -37.81
N ALA A 24 -5.10 39.03 -38.49
CA ALA A 24 -5.87 39.70 -39.53
C ALA A 24 -6.73 40.86 -38.99
N ALA A 25 -7.21 40.76 -37.75
CA ALA A 25 -7.95 41.82 -37.06
C ALA A 25 -7.04 42.90 -36.43
N GLY A 26 -5.73 42.68 -36.40
CA GLY A 26 -4.75 43.61 -35.86
C GLY A 26 -4.60 44.88 -36.69
N LYS A 27 -4.00 45.91 -36.11
CA LYS A 27 -3.65 47.13 -36.85
C LYS A 27 -2.35 46.92 -37.61
N VAL A 28 -2.44 46.97 -38.93
CA VAL A 28 -1.30 46.73 -39.83
C VAL A 28 -0.66 48.06 -40.25
N PHE A 29 0.66 48.16 -40.08
CA PHE A 29 1.50 49.19 -40.68
C PHE A 29 2.32 48.57 -41.80
N GLN A 30 2.20 49.10 -43.01
CA GLN A 30 2.91 48.63 -44.20
C GLN A 30 4.04 49.59 -44.57
N ASN A 31 5.01 49.10 -45.34
CA ASN A 31 6.13 49.88 -45.88
C ASN A 31 6.99 50.58 -44.81
N LEU A 32 7.05 50.02 -43.59
CA LEU A 32 7.96 50.51 -42.56
C LEU A 32 9.41 50.34 -43.02
N THR A 33 10.21 51.39 -42.80
CA THR A 33 11.64 51.44 -43.15
C THR A 33 12.45 51.68 -41.88
N LEU A 34 13.49 50.86 -41.66
CA LEU A 34 14.43 51.04 -40.56
C LEU A 34 15.34 52.23 -40.87
N LYS A 35 15.23 53.33 -40.11
CA LYS A 35 16.03 54.55 -40.32
C LYS A 35 17.37 54.55 -39.58
N GLN A 36 17.58 53.60 -38.66
CA GLN A 36 18.77 53.50 -37.80
C GLN A 36 19.15 52.04 -37.57
N LEU A 37 20.39 51.81 -37.15
CA LEU A 37 20.85 50.49 -36.68
C LEU A 37 19.88 49.99 -35.60
N THR A 38 19.24 48.85 -35.88
CA THR A 38 18.15 48.31 -35.05
C THR A 38 18.52 46.91 -34.61
N ASN A 39 18.47 46.65 -33.30
CA ASN A 39 18.60 45.29 -32.77
C ASN A 39 17.31 44.53 -33.08
N ILE A 40 17.38 43.42 -33.83
CA ILE A 40 16.19 42.62 -34.18
C ILE A 40 15.54 42.02 -32.92
N ASP A 41 16.31 41.71 -31.88
CA ASP A 41 15.77 41.15 -30.64
C ASP A 41 15.10 42.23 -29.75
N ASN A 42 15.49 43.50 -29.91
CA ASN A 42 14.93 44.64 -29.19
C ASN A 42 14.75 45.87 -30.10
N PRO A 43 13.85 45.83 -31.09
CA PRO A 43 13.75 46.87 -32.10
C PRO A 43 12.99 48.10 -31.59
N ASN A 44 13.45 49.28 -32.00
CA ASN A 44 12.75 50.55 -31.81
C ASN A 44 12.20 51.01 -33.16
N LEU A 45 10.89 50.90 -33.35
CA LEU A 45 10.23 51.21 -34.62
C LEU A 45 9.52 52.56 -34.54
N LEU A 46 9.78 53.43 -35.51
CA LEU A 46 9.05 54.69 -35.70
C LEU A 46 7.87 54.44 -36.64
N LEU A 47 6.66 54.54 -36.11
CA LEU A 47 5.41 54.33 -36.83
C LEU A 47 4.83 55.70 -37.23
N ALA A 48 4.89 56.01 -38.51
CA ALA A 48 4.24 57.20 -39.07
C ALA A 48 2.75 56.91 -39.33
N GLY A 49 1.87 57.86 -39.01
CA GLY A 49 0.42 57.72 -39.16
C GLY A 49 -0.24 56.95 -38.00
N ALA A 50 0.45 56.85 -36.86
CA ALA A 50 -0.13 56.35 -35.63
C ALA A 50 -1.12 57.39 -35.07
N LYS A 51 -2.27 56.92 -34.60
CA LYS A 51 -3.32 57.74 -33.99
C LYS A 51 -3.20 57.69 -32.48
N GLU A 52 -3.80 58.68 -31.80
CA GLU A 52 -3.77 58.81 -30.34
C GLU A 52 -4.12 57.51 -29.61
N ASN A 53 -5.04 56.68 -30.10
CA ASN A 53 -5.46 55.43 -29.43
C ASN A 53 -4.59 54.19 -29.71
N ASP A 54 -3.48 54.30 -30.44
CA ASP A 54 -2.64 53.14 -30.77
C ASP A 54 -1.75 52.66 -29.61
N TYR A 55 -1.60 53.45 -28.53
CA TYR A 55 -0.88 53.01 -27.32
C TYR A 55 -1.55 51.84 -26.58
N LYS A 56 -2.81 51.50 -26.92
CA LYS A 56 -3.56 50.42 -26.28
C LYS A 56 -2.99 49.04 -26.59
N TYR A 57 -2.26 48.91 -27.70
CA TYR A 57 -1.66 47.66 -28.15
C TYR A 57 -0.51 47.25 -27.25
N ASN A 58 -0.49 45.98 -26.84
CA ASN A 58 0.52 45.42 -25.94
C ASN A 58 1.42 44.38 -26.62
N TYR A 59 1.13 44.02 -27.86
CA TYR A 59 1.82 42.95 -28.58
C TYR A 59 1.96 43.28 -30.07
N ALA A 60 3.03 42.77 -30.69
CA ALA A 60 3.39 43.04 -32.06
C ALA A 60 3.89 41.78 -32.77
N TYR A 61 3.61 41.68 -34.08
CA TYR A 61 4.18 40.70 -34.98
C TYR A 61 4.85 41.40 -36.17
N VAL A 62 6.09 41.05 -36.46
CA VAL A 62 6.84 41.58 -37.61
C VAL A 62 7.05 40.46 -38.62
N LYS A 63 6.43 40.60 -39.80
CA LYS A 63 6.32 39.54 -40.79
C LYS A 63 7.64 39.19 -41.46
N GLU A 64 8.48 40.18 -41.78
CA GLU A 64 9.76 39.95 -42.46
C GLU A 64 10.77 39.19 -41.59
N TRP A 65 10.59 39.23 -40.27
CA TRP A 65 11.45 38.50 -39.34
C TRP A 65 10.82 37.19 -38.87
N ASP A 66 9.51 37.02 -39.07
CA ASP A 66 8.70 35.95 -38.48
C ASP A 66 8.87 35.90 -36.95
N ARG A 67 8.74 37.06 -36.30
CA ARG A 67 8.98 37.22 -34.85
C ARG A 67 7.86 37.96 -34.14
N TYR A 68 7.63 37.56 -32.90
CA TYR A 68 6.64 38.15 -32.01
C TYR A 68 7.30 38.97 -30.90
N TYR A 69 6.65 40.05 -30.49
CA TYR A 69 7.22 41.01 -29.54
C TYR A 69 6.20 41.51 -28.53
N HIS A 70 6.66 41.71 -27.30
CA HIS A 70 5.98 42.53 -26.30
C HIS A 70 6.31 44.02 -26.49
N ILE A 71 5.32 44.90 -26.30
CA ILE A 71 5.51 46.35 -26.39
C ILE A 71 5.79 46.89 -24.98
N LYS A 72 7.00 47.38 -24.71
CA LYS A 72 7.45 47.82 -23.36
C LYS A 72 6.97 49.22 -22.97
N THR A 73 7.04 50.17 -23.91
CA THR A 73 6.65 51.57 -23.69
C THR A 73 6.32 52.23 -25.01
N SER A 74 5.34 53.13 -24.96
CA SER A 74 4.83 53.94 -26.07
C SER A 74 5.15 55.42 -25.81
N ASP A 75 6.32 55.89 -26.23
CA ASP A 75 6.61 57.33 -26.14
C ASP A 75 5.85 58.05 -27.27
N LEU A 76 4.78 58.77 -26.92
CA LEU A 76 4.08 59.70 -27.82
C LEU A 76 5.03 60.86 -28.15
N ARG A 77 5.49 60.93 -29.40
CA ARG A 77 6.14 62.14 -29.91
C ARG A 77 5.13 62.96 -30.71
N HIS A 78 5.33 64.27 -30.68
CA HIS A 78 4.55 65.28 -31.38
C HIS A 78 4.49 64.97 -32.90
N GLU A 79 3.35 65.26 -33.54
CA GLU A 79 3.09 65.12 -34.99
C GLU A 79 3.05 63.67 -35.54
N ASP A 80 2.00 62.88 -35.21
CA ASP A 80 1.61 61.61 -35.87
C ASP A 80 2.71 60.51 -35.97
N ILE A 81 3.77 60.61 -35.17
CA ILE A 81 4.89 59.67 -35.13
C ILE A 81 4.97 59.03 -33.75
N TYR A 82 4.79 57.71 -33.72
CA TYR A 82 4.82 56.88 -32.52
C TYR A 82 6.10 56.02 -32.49
N THR A 83 6.77 55.91 -31.34
CA THR A 83 7.90 54.98 -31.20
C THR A 83 7.48 53.73 -30.44
N ALA A 84 7.45 52.58 -31.13
CA ALA A 84 7.22 51.28 -30.53
C ALA A 84 8.54 50.69 -30.06
N ARG A 85 8.73 50.55 -28.73
CA ARG A 85 9.84 49.76 -28.17
C ARG A 85 9.40 48.32 -28.02
N LEU A 86 10.02 47.42 -28.76
CA LEU A 86 9.68 46.01 -28.83
C LEU A 86 10.73 45.16 -28.08
N GLU A 87 10.29 44.15 -27.35
CA GLU A 87 11.12 43.10 -26.75
C GLU A 87 10.68 41.75 -27.30
N LEU A 88 11.63 40.95 -27.78
CA LEU A 88 11.35 39.65 -28.38
C LEU A 88 10.63 38.71 -27.40
N ASP A 89 9.49 38.17 -27.82
CA ASP A 89 8.88 36.99 -27.20
C ASP A 89 9.54 35.75 -27.80
N ASP A 90 10.63 35.31 -27.16
CA ASP A 90 11.44 34.16 -27.55
C ASP A 90 10.64 32.86 -27.57
N LEU A 91 9.77 32.64 -26.59
CA LEU A 91 8.95 31.43 -26.48
C LEU A 91 7.87 31.34 -27.56
N ALA A 92 7.23 32.46 -27.92
CA ALA A 92 6.31 32.49 -29.06
C ALA A 92 7.08 32.32 -30.37
N THR A 93 8.17 33.07 -30.56
CA THR A 93 8.92 33.09 -31.81
C THR A 93 9.48 31.70 -32.15
N PHE A 94 10.15 31.06 -31.21
CA PHE A 94 10.82 29.76 -31.43
C PHE A 94 9.98 28.56 -30.96
N LYS A 95 8.64 28.71 -30.85
CA LYS A 95 7.74 27.66 -30.34
C LYS A 95 7.98 26.31 -31.03
N ASP A 96 8.05 26.31 -32.36
CA ASP A 96 8.07 25.06 -33.13
C ASP A 96 9.41 24.31 -32.94
N ASP A 97 10.53 25.04 -32.86
CA ASP A 97 11.85 24.49 -32.52
C ASP A 97 11.88 23.95 -31.08
N ILE A 98 11.31 24.70 -30.12
CA ILE A 98 11.20 24.29 -28.71
C ILE A 98 10.42 22.97 -28.60
N LEU A 99 9.27 22.87 -29.26
CA LEU A 99 8.41 21.67 -29.21
C LEU A 99 9.06 20.45 -29.87
N SER A 100 9.90 20.67 -30.89
CA SER A 100 10.64 19.59 -31.54
C SER A 100 11.81 19.04 -30.70
N THR A 101 12.27 19.81 -29.72
CA THR A 101 13.43 19.45 -28.90
C THR A 101 13.06 18.38 -27.86
N SER A 102 13.94 17.39 -27.67
CA SER A 102 13.81 16.40 -26.60
C SER A 102 14.65 16.81 -25.39
N ALA A 103 14.08 16.70 -24.20
CA ALA A 103 14.75 17.07 -22.96
C ALA A 103 14.31 16.19 -21.79
N TYR A 104 15.07 16.23 -20.69
CA TYR A 104 14.65 15.61 -19.44
C TYR A 104 13.56 16.46 -18.79
N ILE A 105 12.34 15.93 -18.76
CA ILE A 105 11.16 16.60 -18.24
C ILE A 105 10.98 16.18 -16.78
N VAL A 106 11.04 17.16 -15.88
CA VAL A 106 10.90 16.93 -14.44
C VAL A 106 9.43 16.93 -14.06
N TYR A 107 8.68 17.95 -14.49
CA TYR A 107 7.26 18.12 -14.17
C TYR A 107 6.48 18.57 -15.40
N ALA A 108 5.24 18.09 -15.54
CA ALA A 108 4.33 18.54 -16.58
C ALA A 108 2.85 18.41 -16.19
N SER A 109 1.97 19.20 -16.81
CA SER A 109 0.52 19.09 -16.64
C SER A 109 -0.06 17.84 -17.31
N THR A 110 0.57 17.35 -18.37
CA THR A 110 0.18 16.13 -19.09
C THR A 110 1.35 15.14 -19.16
N GLY A 111 1.09 13.87 -19.49
CA GLY A 111 2.15 12.85 -19.61
C GLY A 111 2.87 12.49 -18.29
N PHE A 112 2.36 12.95 -17.14
CA PHE A 112 2.91 12.65 -15.83
C PHE A 112 2.69 11.18 -15.42
N ASN A 113 3.59 10.68 -14.57
CA ASN A 113 3.44 9.37 -13.95
C ASN A 113 2.94 9.53 -12.52
N ARG A 114 1.69 9.12 -12.29
CA ARG A 114 1.04 9.22 -10.99
C ARG A 114 1.69 8.40 -9.88
N TRP A 115 2.51 7.41 -10.22
CA TRP A 115 3.22 6.53 -9.27
C TRP A 115 4.59 7.06 -8.86
N ILE A 116 5.07 8.11 -9.51
CA ILE A 116 6.27 8.81 -9.05
C ILE A 116 5.88 9.71 -7.90
N ARG A 117 6.60 9.54 -6.79
CA ARG A 117 6.41 10.31 -5.58
C ARG A 117 6.71 11.80 -5.80
N ASP A 118 5.83 12.67 -5.32
CA ASP A 118 6.01 14.13 -5.34
C ASP A 118 6.26 14.67 -3.92
N ASP A 119 7.52 14.98 -3.62
CA ASP A 119 7.94 15.47 -2.30
C ASP A 119 7.46 16.89 -1.98
N ARG A 120 6.90 17.62 -2.96
CA ARG A 120 6.29 18.94 -2.73
C ARG A 120 4.92 18.84 -2.04
N VAL A 121 4.35 17.64 -1.98
CA VAL A 121 3.07 17.37 -1.33
C VAL A 121 3.34 16.69 0.02
N PRO A 122 3.52 17.47 1.10
CA PRO A 122 3.90 16.91 2.39
C PRO A 122 2.73 16.13 3.01
N LEU A 123 3.11 15.07 3.72
CA LEU A 123 2.21 14.25 4.53
C LEU A 123 1.76 15.00 5.80
N VAL A 124 0.48 14.87 6.15
CA VAL A 124 -0.14 15.45 7.34
C VAL A 124 -0.52 14.33 8.31
N ILE A 125 0.13 14.31 9.48
CA ILE A 125 0.01 13.19 10.45
C ILE A 125 -1.29 13.24 11.25
N LYS A 126 -1.87 14.43 11.46
CA LYS A 126 -3.02 14.63 12.35
C LYS A 126 -4.32 14.00 11.81
N ASP A 127 -4.42 13.88 10.49
CA ASP A 127 -5.63 13.44 9.80
C ASP A 127 -5.38 12.07 9.16
N SER A 128 -5.41 11.03 10.00
CA SER A 128 -5.30 9.64 9.54
C SER A 128 -6.62 8.89 9.69
N GLU A 129 -6.96 8.08 8.70
CA GLU A 129 -8.11 7.17 8.76
C GLU A 129 -7.62 5.72 8.81
N ILE A 130 -8.25 4.91 9.67
CA ILE A 130 -7.97 3.48 9.77
C ILE A 130 -9.10 2.74 9.07
N LEU A 131 -8.73 1.92 8.08
CA LEU A 131 -9.64 1.06 7.35
C LEU A 131 -9.26 -0.39 7.60
N THR A 132 -10.24 -1.27 7.64
CA THR A 132 -10.01 -2.71 7.87
C THR A 132 -10.81 -3.54 6.89
N ALA A 133 -10.12 -4.44 6.20
CA ALA A 133 -10.73 -5.49 5.38
C ALA A 133 -10.44 -6.84 6.04
N TYR A 134 -11.30 -7.82 5.79
CA TYR A 134 -11.14 -9.16 6.35
C TYR A 134 -11.52 -10.23 5.35
N SER A 135 -10.94 -11.41 5.54
CA SER A 135 -11.26 -12.62 4.81
C SER A 135 -11.21 -13.81 5.78
N ASN A 136 -12.21 -14.69 5.68
CA ASN A 136 -12.18 -15.95 6.41
C ASN A 136 -11.46 -16.98 5.53
N PRO A 137 -10.47 -17.72 6.06
CA PRO A 137 -9.86 -18.81 5.30
C PRO A 137 -10.88 -19.92 5.03
N ILE A 138 -10.93 -20.43 3.79
CA ILE A 138 -11.91 -21.42 3.37
C ILE A 138 -11.23 -22.74 3.00
N VAL A 139 -11.81 -23.86 3.43
CA VAL A 139 -11.44 -25.23 3.06
C VAL A 139 -12.70 -26.01 2.71
N GLY A 140 -12.73 -26.69 1.55
CA GLY A 140 -13.88 -27.50 1.14
C GLY A 140 -15.23 -26.76 1.08
N GLY A 141 -15.21 -25.43 0.89
CA GLY A 141 -16.43 -24.59 0.86
C GLY A 141 -16.92 -24.11 2.23
N ALA A 142 -16.22 -24.40 3.33
CA ALA A 142 -16.53 -23.93 4.67
C ALA A 142 -15.37 -23.14 5.29
N SER A 143 -15.63 -22.37 6.34
CA SER A 143 -14.56 -21.69 7.11
C SER A 143 -13.61 -22.72 7.71
N LEU A 144 -12.31 -22.52 7.53
CA LEU A 144 -11.26 -23.36 8.13
C LEU A 144 -11.33 -23.33 9.64
N PHE A 145 -11.41 -22.12 10.19
CA PHE A 145 -11.56 -21.90 11.62
C PHE A 145 -13.04 -21.79 11.95
N ASP A 146 -13.52 -22.66 12.83
CA ASP A 146 -14.91 -22.68 13.27
C ASP A 146 -14.97 -22.25 14.74
N ALA A 147 -15.59 -21.11 14.99
CA ALA A 147 -15.78 -20.58 16.34
C ALA A 147 -17.13 -21.00 16.97
N SER A 148 -17.93 -21.80 16.26
CA SER A 148 -19.34 -22.05 16.57
C SER A 148 -19.69 -23.52 16.83
N SER A 149 -18.81 -24.47 16.52
CA SER A 149 -19.04 -25.91 16.75
C SER A 149 -18.12 -26.48 17.83
N ASP A 150 -18.55 -27.62 18.39
CA ASP A 150 -17.82 -28.38 19.39
C ASP A 150 -16.35 -28.53 19.00
N GLU A 151 -15.47 -28.12 19.91
CA GLU A 151 -14.03 -28.02 19.67
C GLU A 151 -13.44 -29.31 19.10
N THR A 152 -12.66 -29.22 18.03
CA THR A 152 -11.99 -30.38 17.43
C THR A 152 -10.82 -30.79 18.31
N VAL A 153 -10.93 -31.93 18.98
CA VAL A 153 -9.83 -32.51 19.75
C VAL A 153 -9.32 -33.78 19.11
N ILE A 154 -8.00 -33.89 19.09
CA ILE A 154 -7.28 -35.02 18.53
C ILE A 154 -6.61 -35.78 19.67
N LEU A 155 -7.11 -36.99 19.92
CA LEU A 155 -6.48 -37.95 20.82
C LEU A 155 -5.60 -38.88 20.00
N SER A 156 -4.30 -38.85 20.26
CA SER A 156 -3.34 -39.79 19.71
C SER A 156 -3.09 -40.89 20.74
N CYS A 157 -3.47 -42.13 20.42
CA CYS A 157 -3.25 -43.26 21.31
C CYS A 157 -2.87 -44.53 20.54
N GLN A 158 -2.27 -45.48 21.23
CA GLN A 158 -2.14 -46.81 20.67
C GLN A 158 -3.53 -47.45 20.56
N SER A 159 -3.83 -48.13 19.47
CA SER A 159 -5.12 -48.74 19.22
C SER A 159 -4.98 -50.04 18.43
N LYS A 160 -5.79 -51.04 18.78
CA LYS A 160 -5.91 -52.32 18.08
C LYS A 160 -6.47 -52.19 16.64
N GLY A 161 -7.00 -51.03 16.28
CA GLY A 161 -7.57 -50.74 14.97
C GLY A 161 -8.94 -51.43 14.76
N SER A 162 -9.89 -50.70 14.18
CA SER A 162 -11.18 -51.24 13.74
C SER A 162 -11.59 -50.75 12.34
N TYR A 163 -10.59 -50.34 11.56
CA TYR A 163 -10.72 -49.78 10.23
C TYR A 163 -9.77 -50.48 9.25
N PRO A 164 -9.99 -50.38 7.92
CA PRO A 164 -9.16 -51.06 6.92
C PRO A 164 -7.69 -50.59 7.00
N GLY A 165 -6.79 -51.52 7.34
CA GLY A 165 -5.35 -51.25 7.47
C GLY A 165 -4.87 -50.75 8.85
N GLY A 166 -5.70 -50.81 9.90
CA GLY A 166 -5.40 -50.21 11.21
C GLY A 166 -4.84 -51.15 12.29
N GLY A 167 -3.86 -50.63 13.05
CA GLY A 167 -3.26 -51.10 14.29
C GLY A 167 -1.96 -50.33 14.58
N GLY A 168 -1.72 -49.85 15.81
CA GLY A 168 -0.55 -49.00 16.15
C GLY A 168 -0.95 -47.64 16.72
N LEU A 169 -0.36 -46.54 16.27
CA LEU A 169 -0.73 -45.18 16.67
C LEU A 169 -1.92 -44.68 15.82
N THR A 170 -3.04 -44.36 16.47
CA THR A 170 -4.24 -43.83 15.81
C THR A 170 -4.59 -42.46 16.36
N HIS A 171 -4.98 -41.55 15.47
CA HIS A 171 -5.41 -40.20 15.79
C HIS A 171 -6.93 -40.10 15.67
N TRP A 172 -7.61 -40.01 16.81
CA TRP A 172 -9.07 -39.97 16.91
C TRP A 172 -9.55 -38.53 17.00
N ILE A 173 -10.58 -38.20 16.22
CA ILE A 173 -11.26 -36.91 16.25
C ILE A 173 -12.46 -37.02 17.18
N MET A 174 -12.49 -36.16 18.19
CA MET A 174 -13.51 -36.17 19.24
C MET A 174 -13.82 -34.78 19.75
N SER A 175 -14.95 -34.63 20.45
CA SER A 175 -15.27 -33.41 21.19
C SER A 175 -14.65 -33.41 22.59
N GLU A 176 -14.58 -32.25 23.25
CA GLU A 176 -14.18 -32.16 24.66
C GLU A 176 -15.08 -33.02 25.57
N SER A 177 -16.37 -33.14 25.23
CA SER A 177 -17.31 -33.97 25.97
C SER A 177 -17.01 -35.47 25.85
N ASP A 178 -16.50 -35.90 24.70
CA ASP A 178 -16.14 -37.29 24.46
C ASP A 178 -14.86 -37.67 25.22
N ILE A 179 -13.90 -36.75 25.35
CA ILE A 179 -12.72 -36.95 26.21
C ILE A 179 -13.13 -37.14 27.66
N SER A 180 -14.05 -36.30 28.16
CA SER A 180 -14.55 -36.42 29.53
C SER A 180 -15.25 -37.76 29.77
N ARG A 181 -15.95 -38.31 28.77
CA ARG A 181 -16.58 -39.63 28.85
C ARG A 181 -15.54 -40.75 28.87
N ILE A 182 -14.58 -40.72 27.95
CA ILE A 182 -13.52 -41.74 27.85
C ILE A 182 -12.67 -41.75 29.13
N THR A 183 -12.27 -40.57 29.62
CA THR A 183 -11.53 -40.45 30.89
C THR A 183 -12.33 -41.01 32.05
N GLY A 184 -13.62 -40.69 32.18
CA GLY A 184 -14.52 -41.29 33.18
C GLY A 184 -14.54 -42.82 33.12
N CYS A 185 -14.68 -43.41 31.91
CA CYS A 185 -14.65 -44.86 31.74
C CYS A 185 -13.31 -45.48 32.18
N VAL A 186 -12.18 -44.81 31.90
CA VAL A 186 -10.84 -45.29 32.31
C VAL A 186 -10.64 -45.22 33.82
N TYR A 187 -11.22 -44.22 34.50
CA TYR A 187 -11.10 -44.04 35.96
C TYR A 187 -12.07 -44.90 36.78
N ASP A 188 -13.29 -45.14 36.30
CA ASP A 188 -14.35 -45.78 37.09
C ASP A 188 -14.38 -47.32 37.03
N ALA A 189 -13.71 -47.94 36.07
CA ALA A 189 -13.78 -49.39 35.92
C ALA A 189 -12.72 -50.12 36.76
N GLN A 190 -13.17 -50.73 37.84
CA GLN A 190 -12.42 -51.73 38.61
C GLN A 190 -12.03 -52.91 37.70
N GLY A 191 -10.80 -52.88 37.16
CA GLY A 191 -10.24 -53.93 36.28
C GLY A 191 -9.62 -53.41 34.98
N ILE A 192 -9.92 -52.18 34.56
CA ILE A 192 -9.24 -51.53 33.42
C ILE A 192 -7.82 -51.18 33.78
N TRP A 193 -7.61 -50.60 34.97
CA TRP A 193 -6.27 -50.31 35.48
C TRP A 193 -5.41 -51.56 35.50
N ASP A 194 -5.91 -52.68 36.01
CA ASP A 194 -5.16 -53.93 36.05
C ASP A 194 -4.84 -54.50 34.66
N SER A 195 -5.72 -54.32 33.67
CA SER A 195 -5.52 -54.83 32.31
C SER A 195 -4.55 -53.97 31.50
N LEU A 196 -4.66 -52.64 31.62
CA LEU A 196 -3.76 -51.69 30.97
C LEU A 196 -2.39 -51.66 31.66
N GLN A 197 -2.33 -51.75 32.99
CA GLN A 197 -1.08 -51.82 33.77
C GLN A 197 -0.32 -53.12 33.48
N LYS A 198 -1.00 -54.24 33.20
CA LYS A 198 -0.37 -55.51 32.79
C LYS A 198 0.22 -55.47 31.38
N GLN A 199 -0.30 -54.65 30.46
CA GLN A 199 0.25 -54.50 29.10
C GLN A 199 1.30 -53.38 28.97
N PHE A 200 1.16 -52.28 29.71
CA PHE A 200 1.97 -51.06 29.52
C PHE A 200 2.72 -50.56 30.76
N GLY A 201 2.52 -51.17 31.93
CA GLY A 201 3.03 -50.67 33.21
C GLY A 201 2.25 -49.47 33.78
N ASP A 202 1.60 -48.67 32.92
CA ASP A 202 0.67 -47.57 33.27
C ASP A 202 -0.37 -47.39 32.14
N ALA A 203 -1.66 -47.27 32.51
CA ALA A 203 -2.77 -47.02 31.58
C ALA A 203 -2.64 -45.71 30.79
N MET A 204 -1.98 -44.71 31.37
CA MET A 204 -1.74 -43.43 30.70
C MET A 204 -0.64 -43.50 29.65
N GLY A 205 0.23 -44.52 29.68
CA GLY A 205 1.26 -44.73 28.65
C GLY A 205 0.71 -45.12 27.27
N ALA A 206 -0.55 -45.56 27.20
CA ALA A 206 -1.23 -45.84 25.94
C ALA A 206 -1.70 -44.56 25.20
N ILE A 207 -1.80 -43.44 25.91
CA ILE A 207 -2.13 -42.14 25.32
C ILE A 207 -0.83 -41.36 25.07
N VAL A 208 -0.64 -40.93 23.83
CA VAL A 208 0.58 -40.23 23.39
C VAL A 208 0.39 -38.72 23.46
N SER A 209 -0.75 -38.20 23.00
CA SER A 209 -1.03 -36.77 23.05
C SER A 209 -2.53 -36.46 22.95
N VAL A 210 -2.92 -35.30 23.50
CA VAL A 210 -4.24 -34.71 23.29
C VAL A 210 -4.05 -33.26 22.88
N ILE A 211 -4.51 -32.92 21.69
CA ILE A 211 -4.36 -31.58 21.10
C ILE A 211 -5.73 -31.05 20.72
N ARG A 212 -6.08 -29.88 21.23
CA ARG A 212 -7.24 -29.10 20.81
C ARG A 212 -6.84 -28.22 19.64
N LEU A 213 -7.66 -28.21 18.59
CA LEU A 213 -7.47 -27.36 17.41
C LEU A 213 -8.74 -26.57 17.08
N PRO A 214 -8.62 -25.27 16.74
CA PRO A 214 -9.73 -24.41 16.38
C PRO A 214 -10.14 -24.56 14.90
N ILE A 215 -10.17 -25.79 14.38
CA ILE A 215 -10.45 -26.11 12.97
C ILE A 215 -11.78 -26.84 12.81
N ASN A 216 -12.36 -26.76 11.60
CA ASN A 216 -13.52 -27.57 11.23
C ASN A 216 -13.13 -29.06 11.12
N ALA A 217 -13.71 -29.92 11.98
CA ALA A 217 -13.44 -31.37 11.99
C ALA A 217 -13.70 -32.06 10.64
N ASN A 218 -14.62 -31.53 9.81
CA ASN A 218 -14.89 -32.09 8.48
C ASN A 218 -13.73 -31.93 7.51
N ALA A 219 -12.79 -31.01 7.78
CA ALA A 219 -11.59 -30.83 6.95
C ALA A 219 -10.58 -31.99 7.07
N ILE A 220 -10.68 -32.80 8.14
CA ILE A 220 -9.69 -33.83 8.50
C ILE A 220 -10.29 -35.22 8.76
N THR A 221 -11.60 -35.38 8.61
CA THR A 221 -12.30 -36.62 8.97
C THR A 221 -12.16 -37.71 7.92
N SER A 222 -12.15 -38.97 8.36
CA SER A 222 -12.44 -40.16 7.55
C SER A 222 -13.94 -40.28 7.19
N ASP A 223 -14.24 -41.17 6.23
CA ASP A 223 -15.61 -41.44 5.74
C ASP A 223 -16.53 -42.14 6.75
N GLY A 224 -16.00 -42.75 7.82
CA GLY A 224 -16.80 -43.46 8.81
C GLY A 224 -16.41 -43.16 10.26
N PRO A 225 -17.35 -43.27 11.22
CA PRO A 225 -16.99 -43.53 12.60
C PRO A 225 -16.54 -44.98 12.74
N TYR A 226 -15.44 -45.20 13.47
CA TYR A 226 -14.90 -46.51 13.78
C TYR A 226 -14.98 -46.75 15.28
N ILE A 227 -15.11 -48.01 15.69
CA ILE A 227 -15.13 -48.38 17.10
C ILE A 227 -13.81 -47.95 17.74
N PHE A 228 -13.90 -47.24 18.86
CA PHE A 228 -12.77 -46.72 19.61
C PHE A 228 -12.12 -47.80 20.46
N TYR A 229 -10.79 -47.86 20.40
CA TYR A 229 -9.97 -48.70 21.27
C TYR A 229 -8.85 -47.86 21.87
N LEU A 230 -8.62 -48.07 23.16
CA LEU A 230 -7.42 -47.64 23.86
C LEU A 230 -6.54 -48.87 24.07
N SER A 231 -5.52 -48.99 23.23
CA SER A 231 -4.78 -50.23 23.00
C SER A 231 -5.73 -51.38 22.65
N ASP A 232 -5.78 -52.44 23.45
CA ASP A 232 -6.71 -53.57 23.31
C ASP A 232 -8.04 -53.37 24.06
N TYR A 233 -8.16 -52.32 24.88
CA TYR A 233 -9.37 -52.05 25.65
C TYR A 233 -10.40 -51.30 24.80
N GLN A 234 -11.66 -51.74 24.86
CA GLN A 234 -12.78 -51.14 24.16
C GLN A 234 -13.72 -50.47 25.17
N PRO A 235 -13.69 -49.13 25.29
CA PRO A 235 -14.62 -48.41 26.15
C PRO A 235 -16.05 -48.55 25.64
N VAL A 236 -16.98 -48.74 26.57
CA VAL A 236 -18.42 -48.87 26.31
C VAL A 236 -19.21 -47.86 27.14
N ASP A 237 -20.37 -47.46 26.64
CA ASP A 237 -21.31 -46.63 27.40
C ASP A 237 -21.97 -47.41 28.56
N ALA A 238 -22.81 -46.74 29.34
CA ALA A 238 -23.53 -47.33 30.47
C ALA A 238 -24.49 -48.47 30.07
N GLN A 239 -24.80 -48.60 28.77
CA GLN A 239 -25.65 -49.65 28.20
C GLN A 239 -24.83 -50.78 27.56
N GLY A 240 -23.49 -50.69 27.58
CA GLY A 240 -22.58 -51.68 27.01
C GLY A 240 -22.30 -51.50 25.52
N ASN A 241 -22.72 -50.39 24.89
CA ASN A 241 -22.43 -50.12 23.48
C ASN A 241 -21.03 -49.53 23.32
N PRO A 242 -20.27 -49.91 22.28
CA PRO A 242 -18.94 -49.36 22.04
C PRO A 242 -19.01 -47.88 21.63
N TYR A 243 -18.09 -47.06 22.16
CA TYR A 243 -17.89 -45.72 21.61
C TYR A 243 -17.30 -45.80 20.19
N SER A 244 -17.71 -44.88 19.32
CA SER A 244 -17.18 -44.80 17.96
C SER A 244 -16.89 -43.36 17.57
N PHE A 245 -15.74 -43.15 16.93
CA PHE A 245 -15.23 -41.83 16.55
C PHE A 245 -14.64 -41.87 15.16
N LYS A 246 -14.54 -40.70 14.54
CA LYS A 246 -13.82 -40.52 13.27
C LYS A 246 -12.32 -40.50 13.54
N ILE A 247 -11.53 -40.88 12.53
CA ILE A 247 -10.07 -40.77 12.60
C ILE A 247 -9.58 -39.65 11.70
N VAL A 248 -8.39 -39.13 12.00
CA VAL A 248 -7.70 -38.16 11.13
C VAL A 248 -7.31 -38.87 9.83
N SER A 249 -7.90 -38.45 8.71
CA SER A 249 -7.59 -38.95 7.37
C SER A 249 -6.43 -38.17 6.72
N ASN A 250 -6.27 -36.89 7.08
CA ASN A 250 -5.23 -36.01 6.59
C ASN A 250 -4.51 -35.34 7.77
N SER A 251 -3.20 -35.58 7.92
CA SER A 251 -2.37 -34.93 8.93
C SER A 251 -2.02 -33.47 8.59
N HIS A 252 -2.40 -33.02 7.39
CA HIS A 252 -2.11 -31.71 6.86
C HIS A 252 -3.36 -31.08 6.25
N ILE A 253 -3.63 -29.83 6.60
CA ILE A 253 -4.69 -29.02 5.98
C ILE A 253 -4.04 -27.85 5.26
N SER A 254 -4.52 -27.59 4.06
CA SER A 254 -4.17 -26.38 3.30
C SER A 254 -5.42 -25.60 2.97
N ALA A 255 -5.39 -24.29 3.21
CA ALA A 255 -6.45 -23.35 2.87
C ALA A 255 -5.85 -22.12 2.20
N SER A 256 -6.66 -21.42 1.42
CA SER A 256 -6.25 -20.17 0.80
C SER A 256 -7.38 -19.14 0.86
N GLY A 257 -7.01 -17.90 0.69
CA GLY A 257 -7.95 -16.81 0.47
C GLY A 257 -7.24 -15.57 -0.01
N ASP A 258 -8.03 -14.55 -0.28
CA ASP A 258 -7.54 -13.24 -0.65
C ASP A 258 -8.25 -12.17 0.16
N VAL A 259 -7.51 -11.10 0.44
CA VAL A 259 -8.03 -9.91 1.10
C VAL A 259 -7.49 -8.69 0.37
N SER A 260 -8.40 -7.81 -0.02
CA SER A 260 -8.06 -6.59 -0.75
C SER A 260 -7.90 -5.44 0.22
N LEU A 261 -6.84 -4.66 0.03
CA LEU A 261 -6.61 -3.42 0.75
C LEU A 261 -7.82 -2.49 0.56
N PRO A 262 -8.42 -1.97 1.64
CA PRO A 262 -9.59 -1.10 1.55
C PRO A 262 -9.23 0.35 1.12
N VAL A 263 -8.15 0.56 0.37
CA VAL A 263 -7.56 1.88 0.11
C VAL A 263 -7.95 2.40 -1.28
N SER A 264 -8.21 3.71 -1.37
CA SER A 264 -8.78 4.39 -2.55
C SER A 264 -7.82 5.32 -3.30
N TYR A 265 -6.56 5.48 -2.85
CA TYR A 265 -5.58 6.26 -3.61
C TYR A 265 -5.20 5.54 -4.90
N THR A 266 -5.20 6.29 -6.00
CA THR A 266 -4.84 5.79 -7.34
C THR A 266 -3.52 6.41 -7.84
N ASP A 267 -2.74 6.99 -6.93
CA ASP A 267 -1.47 7.68 -7.18
C ASP A 267 -0.40 7.22 -6.18
N PHE A 268 0.77 7.89 -6.16
CA PHE A 268 1.92 7.59 -5.30
C PHE A 268 1.58 7.56 -3.80
N ARG A 269 0.43 8.11 -3.37
CA ARG A 269 -0.03 8.02 -1.98
C ARG A 269 -0.55 6.63 -1.59
N PHE A 270 -0.71 5.73 -2.57
CA PHE A 270 -1.04 4.34 -2.32
C PHE A 270 0.07 3.60 -1.56
N THR A 271 1.33 4.02 -1.69
CA THR A 271 2.47 3.39 -1.02
C THR A 271 2.91 4.18 0.22
N GLU A 272 3.85 3.61 0.98
CA GLU A 272 4.52 4.33 2.06
C GLU A 272 5.19 5.62 1.55
N PRO A 273 5.22 6.69 2.36
CA PRO A 273 4.74 6.80 3.75
C PRO A 273 3.25 7.15 3.90
N TYR A 274 2.52 7.39 2.81
CA TYR A 274 1.16 7.91 2.83
C TYR A 274 0.10 6.88 3.18
N THR A 275 0.34 5.63 2.82
CA THR A 275 -0.47 4.49 3.26
C THR A 275 0.44 3.49 3.95
N GLN A 276 0.10 3.11 5.18
CA GLN A 276 0.78 2.06 5.94
C GLN A 276 -0.18 0.89 6.11
N CYS A 277 0.33 -0.34 6.06
CA CYS A 277 -0.49 -1.54 6.24
C CYS A 277 0.07 -2.47 7.31
N LYS A 278 -0.85 -3.04 8.09
CA LYS A 278 -0.62 -4.15 9.00
C LYS A 278 -1.54 -5.30 8.62
N ILE A 279 -1.06 -6.53 8.78
CA ILE A 279 -1.87 -7.72 8.65
C ILE A 279 -2.02 -8.39 10.01
N SER A 280 -3.26 -8.68 10.39
CA SER A 280 -3.59 -9.52 11.52
C SER A 280 -3.82 -10.94 11.00
N LEU A 281 -2.97 -11.86 11.44
CA LEU A 281 -3.05 -13.27 11.12
C LEU A 281 -3.53 -14.03 12.37
N PRO A 282 -4.58 -14.86 12.27
CA PRO A 282 -4.97 -15.75 13.36
C PRO A 282 -3.78 -16.56 13.89
N PHE A 283 -3.69 -16.73 15.21
CA PHE A 283 -2.64 -17.50 15.91
C PHE A 283 -1.20 -16.98 15.81
N ILE A 284 -0.96 -15.90 15.06
CA ILE A 284 0.35 -15.24 14.94
C ILE A 284 0.32 -13.84 15.55
N GLY A 285 -0.77 -13.10 15.30
CA GLY A 285 -0.95 -11.73 15.77
C GLY A 285 -0.87 -10.71 14.64
N VAL A 286 -0.44 -9.49 14.99
CA VAL A 286 -0.40 -8.36 14.05
C VAL A 286 1.03 -8.08 13.64
N THR A 287 1.30 -8.14 12.34
CA THR A 287 2.61 -7.84 11.75
C THR A 287 2.49 -6.72 10.72
N ASP A 288 3.55 -5.94 10.60
CA ASP A 288 3.67 -4.92 9.56
C ASP A 288 3.99 -5.60 8.22
N ILE A 289 3.41 -5.11 7.13
CA ILE A 289 3.71 -5.53 5.75
C ILE A 289 3.92 -4.29 4.90
N SER A 290 4.82 -4.37 3.91
CA SER A 290 5.02 -3.24 3.01
C SER A 290 4.00 -3.25 1.89
N ILE A 291 3.30 -2.14 1.68
CA ILE A 291 2.29 -2.02 0.62
C ILE A 291 2.94 -1.92 -0.77
N SER A 292 4.22 -1.53 -0.86
CA SER A 292 4.97 -1.58 -2.13
C SER A 292 5.02 -2.97 -2.73
N ASP A 293 5.06 -4.01 -1.90
CA ASP A 293 5.11 -5.41 -2.36
C ASP A 293 3.78 -5.90 -2.93
N PHE A 294 2.68 -5.15 -2.71
CA PHE A 294 1.32 -5.46 -3.15
C PHE A 294 0.75 -4.38 -4.09
N ALA A 295 1.54 -3.36 -4.45
CA ALA A 295 1.13 -2.33 -5.39
C ALA A 295 1.16 -2.84 -6.85
N PRO A 296 0.32 -2.27 -7.75
CA PRO A 296 -0.75 -1.29 -7.50
C PRO A 296 -2.12 -1.94 -7.20
N THR A 297 -2.22 -3.27 -7.23
CA THR A 297 -3.51 -3.99 -7.11
C THR A 297 -4.06 -3.94 -5.69
N GLY A 298 -3.18 -3.92 -4.69
CA GLY A 298 -3.55 -3.96 -3.28
C GLY A 298 -4.15 -5.29 -2.83
N GLN A 299 -4.05 -6.36 -3.63
CA GLN A 299 -4.59 -7.66 -3.28
C GLN A 299 -3.52 -8.51 -2.59
N VAL A 300 -3.82 -8.98 -1.39
CA VAL A 300 -2.97 -9.91 -0.64
C VAL A 300 -3.61 -11.28 -0.70
N ASN A 301 -2.98 -12.20 -1.41
CA ASN A 301 -3.36 -13.61 -1.38
C ASN A 301 -2.58 -14.28 -0.27
N TYR A 302 -3.21 -15.21 0.44
CA TYR A 302 -2.55 -15.98 1.47
C TYR A 302 -2.85 -17.47 1.33
N LYS A 303 -1.87 -18.27 1.71
CA LYS A 303 -1.99 -19.70 1.92
C LYS A 303 -1.75 -19.99 3.39
N ILE A 304 -2.53 -20.89 3.94
CA ILE A 304 -2.43 -21.38 5.31
C ILE A 304 -2.19 -22.88 5.24
N ASP A 305 -1.16 -23.32 5.94
CA ASP A 305 -0.80 -24.72 6.07
C ASP A 305 -0.77 -25.06 7.56
N ILE A 306 -1.55 -26.08 7.96
CA ILE A 306 -1.65 -26.55 9.34
C ILE A 306 -1.19 -28.00 9.40
N ASP A 307 -0.30 -28.30 10.34
CA ASP A 307 -0.02 -29.66 10.80
C ASP A 307 -0.98 -30.00 11.94
N VAL A 308 -1.88 -30.93 11.65
CA VAL A 308 -2.99 -31.33 12.51
C VAL A 308 -2.51 -32.15 13.71
N LEU A 309 -1.32 -32.75 13.64
CA LEU A 309 -0.78 -33.60 14.71
C LEU A 309 0.07 -32.83 15.71
N THR A 310 0.53 -31.62 15.36
CA THR A 310 1.34 -30.77 16.24
C THR A 310 0.67 -29.44 16.56
N GLY A 311 -0.31 -29.02 15.75
CA GLY A 311 -0.94 -27.71 15.82
C GLY A 311 -0.09 -26.57 15.24
N SER A 312 1.00 -26.90 14.53
CA SER A 312 1.86 -25.91 13.88
C SER A 312 1.12 -25.28 12.70
N ILE A 313 1.19 -23.96 12.58
CA ILE A 313 0.54 -23.22 11.49
C ILE A 313 1.55 -22.31 10.78
N ILE A 314 1.44 -22.25 9.45
CA ILE A 314 2.24 -21.34 8.61
C ILE A 314 1.29 -20.56 7.70
N TYR A 315 1.47 -19.25 7.68
CA TYR A 315 0.88 -18.35 6.69
C TYR A 315 1.95 -17.96 5.67
N THR A 316 1.61 -18.01 4.40
CA THR A 316 2.45 -17.51 3.31
C THR A 316 1.67 -16.51 2.48
N LEU A 317 2.20 -15.30 2.33
CA LEU A 317 1.59 -14.20 1.60
C LEU A 317 2.15 -14.12 0.17
N TYR A 318 1.28 -13.80 -0.78
CA TYR A 318 1.58 -13.69 -2.21
C TYR A 318 0.93 -12.42 -2.80
N ASN A 319 1.62 -11.78 -3.74
CA ASN A 319 1.04 -10.75 -4.60
C ASN A 319 0.49 -11.40 -5.88
N THR A 320 -0.68 -10.94 -6.33
CA THR A 320 -1.29 -11.30 -7.61
C THR A 320 -0.37 -10.90 -8.77
N GLY A 321 0.44 -11.86 -9.24
CA GLY A 321 1.41 -11.66 -10.32
C GLY A 321 2.83 -12.15 -10.01
N LEU A 322 3.13 -12.46 -8.74
CA LEU A 322 4.40 -13.05 -8.34
C LEU A 322 4.19 -14.51 -7.93
N ALA A 323 4.92 -15.43 -8.56
CA ALA A 323 4.94 -16.84 -8.18
C ALA A 323 5.75 -17.10 -6.88
N ARG A 324 6.37 -16.06 -6.30
CA ARG A 324 7.23 -16.16 -5.12
C ARG A 324 6.52 -15.62 -3.89
N PRO A 325 6.69 -16.26 -2.72
CA PRO A 325 6.14 -15.75 -1.48
C PRO A 325 6.79 -14.41 -1.13
N VAL A 326 5.97 -13.44 -0.73
CA VAL A 326 6.40 -12.11 -0.27
C VAL A 326 6.85 -12.18 1.18
N ALA A 327 6.09 -12.90 2.02
CA ALA A 327 6.39 -13.10 3.42
C ALA A 327 5.81 -14.43 3.92
N SER A 328 6.44 -15.01 4.94
CA SER A 328 5.95 -16.20 5.63
C SER A 328 6.02 -16.00 7.14
N PHE A 329 5.00 -16.46 7.84
CA PHE A 329 4.87 -16.36 9.29
C PHE A 329 4.45 -17.71 9.86
N SER A 330 5.12 -18.16 10.91
CA SER A 330 4.81 -19.41 11.61
C SER A 330 4.31 -19.15 13.02
N GLY A 331 3.37 -19.97 13.49
CA GLY A 331 2.84 -19.93 14.84
C GLY A 331 2.35 -21.28 15.32
N GLN A 332 1.60 -21.26 16.42
CA GLN A 332 0.99 -22.45 17.02
C GLN A 332 -0.51 -22.18 17.22
N CYS A 333 -1.35 -22.99 16.60
CA CYS A 333 -2.81 -22.96 16.79
C CYS A 333 -3.32 -24.13 17.64
N GLY A 334 -2.48 -25.14 17.88
CA GLY A 334 -2.82 -26.26 18.77
C GLY A 334 -2.53 -26.00 20.24
N ASN A 335 -3.50 -26.35 21.07
CA ASN A 335 -3.40 -26.29 22.52
C ASN A 335 -3.31 -27.72 23.10
N ASN A 336 -2.19 -28.03 23.76
CA ASN A 336 -1.98 -29.34 24.38
C ASN A 336 -2.80 -29.44 25.68
N ILE A 337 -3.69 -30.44 25.76
CA ILE A 337 -4.44 -30.73 26.98
C ILE A 337 -3.60 -31.69 27.83
N PRO A 338 -3.15 -31.29 29.03
CA PRO A 338 -2.36 -32.18 29.88
C PRO A 338 -3.23 -33.32 30.40
N ILE A 339 -2.70 -34.55 30.32
CA ILE A 339 -3.31 -35.73 30.93
C ILE A 339 -2.53 -36.02 32.22
N VAL A 340 -3.20 -35.95 33.36
CA VAL A 340 -2.58 -36.16 34.67
C VAL A 340 -3.08 -37.47 35.26
N SER A 341 -2.19 -38.41 35.58
CA SER A 341 -2.49 -39.59 36.40
C SER A 341 -2.62 -39.17 37.86
N SER A 342 -3.84 -39.22 38.40
CA SER A 342 -4.16 -39.31 39.83
C SER A 342 -3.18 -38.68 40.85
N GLN A 343 -3.24 -37.37 41.04
CA GLN A 343 -3.12 -36.72 42.36
C GLN A 343 -3.72 -35.31 42.26
N ILE A 344 -5.05 -35.24 42.37
CA ILE A 344 -5.76 -33.98 42.65
C ILE A 344 -5.53 -33.64 44.13
N GLN A 345 -4.30 -33.25 44.46
CA GLN A 345 -3.97 -32.46 45.65
C GLN A 345 -3.28 -31.18 45.19
N ASN A 346 -3.94 -30.45 44.28
CA ASN A 346 -3.90 -28.99 44.12
C ASN A 346 -4.49 -28.59 42.75
N ALA A 347 -5.78 -28.82 42.55
CA ALA A 347 -6.53 -28.13 41.49
C ALA A 347 -6.55 -26.59 41.69
N ALA A 348 -6.08 -26.11 42.85
CA ALA A 348 -5.86 -24.70 43.16
C ALA A 348 -4.50 -24.14 42.70
N SER A 349 -3.52 -24.95 42.29
CA SER A 349 -2.22 -24.43 41.79
C SER A 349 -2.13 -24.34 40.26
N ILE A 350 -3.06 -24.94 39.52
CA ILE A 350 -3.23 -24.69 38.07
C ILE A 350 -3.86 -23.31 37.81
N VAL A 351 -4.45 -22.69 38.85
CA VAL A 351 -4.88 -21.28 38.84
C VAL A 351 -3.69 -20.31 39.07
N SER A 352 -2.52 -20.80 39.50
CA SER A 352 -1.34 -19.95 39.79
C SER A 352 -0.34 -19.78 38.63
N GLY A 353 -0.51 -20.54 37.53
CA GLY A 353 0.19 -20.28 36.26
C GLY A 353 -0.39 -19.10 35.45
N PHE A 354 -1.56 -18.59 35.86
CA PHE A 354 -2.25 -17.46 35.23
C PHE A 354 -1.84 -16.08 35.83
N VAL A 355 -0.64 -15.97 36.38
CA VAL A 355 -0.04 -14.68 36.82
C VAL A 355 1.07 -14.20 35.85
N GLY A 356 1.06 -14.67 34.60
CA GLY A 356 2.03 -14.26 33.57
C GLY A 356 1.47 -13.47 32.39
N GLY A 357 0.15 -13.32 32.26
CA GLY A 357 -0.50 -12.84 31.02
C GLY A 357 -1.27 -11.52 31.12
N ALA A 358 -1.09 -10.75 32.18
CA ALA A 358 -1.77 -9.47 32.38
C ALA A 358 -0.80 -8.37 32.84
N ALA A 359 0.31 -8.20 32.13
CA ALA A 359 1.24 -7.08 32.29
C ALA A 359 1.32 -6.23 31.01
N SER A 360 0.17 -5.86 30.45
CA SER A 360 0.10 -4.72 29.53
C SER A 360 -1.15 -3.88 29.78
N LEU A 361 -1.45 -3.63 31.06
CA LEU A 361 -2.12 -2.39 31.42
C LEU A 361 -1.15 -1.24 31.16
N GLY A 362 -1.66 -0.20 30.51
CA GLY A 362 -0.89 0.93 30.02
C GLY A 362 0.09 1.50 31.04
N MET A 363 1.37 1.52 30.64
CA MET A 363 2.41 2.37 31.23
C MET A 363 3.41 2.78 30.13
N SER A 364 3.00 3.74 29.30
CA SER A 364 3.92 4.76 28.77
C SER A 364 3.16 6.08 28.60
N LEU A 365 2.57 6.53 29.72
CA LEU A 365 2.28 7.93 30.00
C LEU A 365 3.12 8.40 31.21
N LEU A 366 4.31 7.83 31.42
CA LEU A 366 5.22 8.15 32.54
C LEU A 366 6.70 8.26 32.12
N SER A 367 6.97 8.97 31.03
CA SER A 367 8.19 9.79 30.96
C SER A 367 7.78 11.21 30.59
N GLY A 368 7.49 11.99 31.63
CA GLY A 368 7.32 13.42 31.49
C GLY A 368 8.63 14.04 31.00
N ASN A 369 8.69 14.37 29.71
CA ASN A 369 9.16 15.70 29.31
C ASN A 369 8.68 16.07 27.90
N PRO A 370 7.84 17.11 27.77
CA PRO A 370 7.44 17.69 26.50
C PRO A 370 8.38 18.85 26.15
N ILE A 371 9.43 18.61 25.36
CA ILE A 371 10.17 19.74 24.74
C ILE A 371 10.53 19.42 23.28
N PRO A 372 10.11 20.29 22.33
CA PRO A 372 10.42 20.20 20.92
C PRO A 372 11.89 20.57 20.69
N ALA A 373 12.65 19.68 20.02
CA ALA A 373 13.96 20.04 19.50
C ALA A 373 13.78 20.88 18.23
N VAL A 374 13.62 22.19 18.42
CA VAL A 374 13.96 23.20 17.41
C VAL A 374 15.46 23.46 17.52
N VAL A 375 16.26 22.86 16.64
CA VAL A 375 17.61 23.30 16.20
C VAL A 375 17.83 22.56 14.87
N GLY A 376 18.03 23.13 13.68
CA GLY A 376 18.51 24.42 13.21
C GLY A 376 19.17 24.10 11.86
N GLY A 377 18.67 24.68 10.76
CA GLY A 377 19.21 24.44 9.41
C GLY A 377 18.14 24.07 8.38
N ILE A 378 17.93 24.98 7.44
CA ILE A 378 17.12 24.80 6.24
C ILE A 378 17.62 23.55 5.51
N GLY A 379 16.86 22.45 5.49
CA GLY A 379 17.16 21.28 4.65
C GLY A 379 16.90 19.87 5.21
N SER A 380 16.53 19.68 6.48
CA SER A 380 16.49 18.33 7.08
C SER A 380 15.11 17.83 7.55
N ILE A 381 14.04 18.59 7.32
CA ILE A 381 12.69 18.22 7.78
C ILE A 381 12.20 16.90 7.14
N ALA A 382 12.63 16.57 5.92
CA ALA A 382 12.22 15.33 5.26
C ALA A 382 12.75 14.06 5.97
N ASN A 383 13.97 14.07 6.50
CA ASN A 383 14.59 12.85 7.05
C ASN A 383 14.16 12.53 8.50
N ALA A 384 13.79 13.53 9.30
CA ALA A 384 13.29 13.30 10.66
C ALA A 384 11.87 12.72 10.68
N PHE A 385 11.05 12.98 9.65
CA PHE A 385 9.70 12.41 9.54
C PHE A 385 9.69 10.89 9.27
N TYR A 386 10.71 10.33 8.60
CA TYR A 386 10.75 8.89 8.35
C TYR A 386 11.09 8.07 9.61
N ALA A 387 11.95 8.61 10.49
CA ALA A 387 12.38 7.90 11.69
C ALA A 387 11.26 7.79 12.75
N SER A 388 10.34 8.75 12.81
CA SER A 388 9.18 8.71 13.73
C SER A 388 8.00 7.87 13.22
N ASN A 389 8.06 7.37 11.98
CA ASN A 389 6.98 6.60 11.33
C ASN A 389 7.10 5.08 11.49
N GLN A 390 8.14 4.57 12.17
CA GLN A 390 8.21 3.17 12.58
C GLN A 390 7.40 2.95 13.87
N LYS A 391 6.06 2.97 13.77
CA LYS A 391 5.21 2.46 14.87
C LYS A 391 5.12 0.94 14.78
N THR A 392 6.11 0.26 15.32
CA THR A 392 6.08 -1.20 15.53
C THR A 392 5.26 -1.54 16.77
N ASN A 393 3.98 -1.17 16.77
CA ASN A 393 3.00 -1.82 17.67
C ASN A 393 2.60 -3.12 16.99
N SER A 394 3.46 -4.13 17.09
CA SER A 394 3.19 -5.49 16.67
C SER A 394 3.08 -6.34 17.92
N VAL A 395 1.90 -6.91 18.15
CA VAL A 395 1.76 -8.00 19.12
C VAL A 395 2.01 -9.28 18.34
N ILE A 396 3.22 -9.82 18.48
CA ILE A 396 3.59 -11.15 18.00
C ILE A 396 3.59 -12.05 19.23
N GLY A 397 2.70 -13.03 19.23
CA GLY A 397 2.54 -13.95 20.35
C GLY A 397 1.49 -14.99 20.04
N SER A 398 1.73 -16.23 20.44
CA SER A 398 0.76 -17.30 20.31
C SER A 398 -0.46 -16.99 21.19
N TYR A 399 -1.65 -16.99 20.59
CA TYR A 399 -2.90 -17.11 21.34
C TYR A 399 -3.00 -18.54 21.86
N SER A 400 -2.20 -18.91 22.88
CA SER A 400 -2.26 -20.22 23.52
C SER A 400 -2.87 -20.11 24.92
N GLY A 401 -4.01 -20.77 25.12
CA GLY A 401 -4.70 -20.89 26.40
C GLY A 401 -6.20 -20.60 26.34
N GLY A 402 -7.01 -21.62 26.65
CA GLY A 402 -8.47 -21.51 26.81
C GLY A 402 -9.17 -20.95 25.56
N ARG A 403 -10.28 -20.22 25.72
CA ARG A 403 -11.07 -19.69 24.58
C ARG A 403 -10.41 -18.56 23.77
N SER A 404 -9.17 -18.15 24.10
CA SER A 404 -8.48 -17.06 23.40
C SER A 404 -8.08 -17.42 21.95
N GLU A 405 -8.02 -18.73 21.64
CA GLU A 405 -7.79 -19.30 20.30
C GLU A 405 -8.89 -18.90 19.29
N PHE A 406 -10.09 -18.51 19.77
CA PHE A 406 -11.23 -18.15 18.91
C PHE A 406 -11.48 -16.63 18.83
N ALA A 407 -10.65 -15.81 19.48
CA ALA A 407 -10.88 -14.36 19.54
C ALA A 407 -10.69 -13.67 18.17
N ASN A 408 -9.91 -14.27 17.26
CA ASN A 408 -9.72 -13.75 15.91
C ASN A 408 -9.43 -14.86 14.90
N THR A 409 -10.45 -15.27 14.15
CA THR A 409 -10.39 -16.35 13.14
C THR A 409 -10.27 -15.83 11.69
N ALA A 410 -10.39 -14.52 11.48
CA ALA A 410 -10.29 -13.90 10.16
C ALA A 410 -8.87 -13.34 9.94
N VAL A 411 -8.37 -13.48 8.71
CA VAL A 411 -7.22 -12.69 8.26
C VAL A 411 -7.72 -11.26 8.04
N ARG A 412 -7.04 -10.26 8.62
CA ARG A 412 -7.44 -8.86 8.49
C ARG A 412 -6.30 -8.02 7.95
N LEU A 413 -6.61 -7.18 6.96
CA LEU A 413 -5.73 -6.10 6.55
C LEU A 413 -6.21 -4.81 7.20
N ILE A 414 -5.30 -4.15 7.91
CA ILE A 414 -5.52 -2.87 8.56
C ILE A 414 -4.66 -1.86 7.80
N SER A 415 -5.29 -0.92 7.10
CA SER A 415 -4.60 0.18 6.45
C SER A 415 -4.81 1.47 7.21
N GLN A 416 -3.73 2.22 7.39
CA GLN A 416 -3.76 3.57 7.91
C GLN A 416 -3.36 4.51 6.77
N LYS A 417 -4.27 5.40 6.40
CA LYS A 417 -4.04 6.40 5.36
C LYS A 417 -3.76 7.75 6.00
N PHE A 418 -2.80 8.49 5.45
CA PHE A 418 -2.47 9.85 5.86
C PHE A 418 -2.88 10.83 4.78
N GLN A 419 -3.51 11.92 5.18
CA GLN A 419 -3.83 13.00 4.27
C GLN A 419 -2.58 13.80 3.90
N THR A 420 -2.70 14.58 2.83
CA THR A 420 -1.67 15.52 2.38
C THR A 420 -2.15 16.95 2.52
N ALA A 421 -1.23 17.90 2.66
CA ALA A 421 -1.58 19.31 2.83
C ALA A 421 -2.35 19.89 1.62
N ASN A 422 -2.17 19.29 0.45
CA ASN A 422 -2.89 19.62 -0.77
C ASN A 422 -3.11 18.35 -1.60
N GLU A 423 -4.13 18.34 -2.46
CA GLU A 423 -4.33 17.27 -3.44
C GLU A 423 -3.33 17.41 -4.61
N PRO A 424 -2.64 16.34 -5.04
CA PRO A 424 -1.69 16.40 -6.16
C PRO A 424 -2.30 16.95 -7.46
N SER A 425 -3.60 16.77 -7.68
CA SER A 425 -4.31 17.33 -8.83
C SER A 425 -4.26 18.85 -8.87
N ASN A 426 -4.24 19.51 -7.70
CA ASN A 426 -4.24 20.97 -7.61
C ASN A 426 -2.92 21.60 -8.05
N LEU A 427 -1.83 20.82 -8.16
CA LEU A 427 -0.54 21.31 -8.65
C LEU A 427 -0.43 21.26 -10.18
N THR A 428 -1.28 20.48 -10.84
CA THR A 428 -1.17 20.14 -12.27
C THR A 428 -1.06 21.37 -13.16
N ASP A 429 -1.87 22.40 -12.92
CA ASP A 429 -1.94 23.59 -13.79
C ASP A 429 -0.91 24.67 -13.43
N PHE A 430 -0.28 24.60 -12.26
CA PHE A 430 0.61 25.65 -11.78
C PHE A 430 2.08 25.26 -11.83
N GLU A 431 2.40 24.02 -11.43
CA GLU A 431 3.78 23.52 -11.35
C GLU A 431 3.95 22.10 -11.89
N GLY A 432 2.90 21.55 -12.53
CA GLY A 432 2.90 20.21 -13.09
C GLY A 432 3.03 19.09 -12.06
N ARG A 433 2.97 17.86 -12.55
CA ARG A 433 3.19 16.63 -11.78
C ARG A 433 4.43 15.88 -12.29
N PRO A 434 5.07 15.04 -11.47
CA PRO A 434 6.32 14.40 -11.83
C PRO A 434 6.21 13.56 -13.11
N VAL A 435 7.17 13.76 -14.02
CA VAL A 435 7.34 12.95 -15.24
C VAL A 435 8.65 12.16 -15.14
N CYS A 436 9.75 12.85 -14.85
CA CYS A 436 11.10 12.29 -14.65
C CYS A 436 11.57 11.36 -15.78
N LYS A 437 11.40 11.80 -17.04
CA LYS A 437 11.86 11.05 -18.23
C LYS A 437 12.35 11.98 -19.33
N VAL A 438 13.12 11.45 -20.28
CA VAL A 438 13.47 12.15 -21.51
C VAL A 438 12.37 11.95 -22.53
N ASP A 439 11.82 13.03 -23.07
CA ASP A 439 10.78 13.00 -24.11
C ASP A 439 10.77 14.32 -24.90
N ALA A 440 10.09 14.33 -26.05
CA ALA A 440 9.90 15.52 -26.88
C ALA A 440 8.80 16.42 -26.32
N LEU A 441 9.02 17.74 -26.33
CA LEU A 441 8.08 18.70 -25.74
C LEU A 441 6.74 18.78 -26.50
N THR A 442 6.71 18.39 -27.77
CA THR A 442 5.49 18.26 -28.59
C THR A 442 4.42 17.36 -27.97
N ASN A 443 4.82 16.40 -27.13
CA ASN A 443 3.91 15.46 -26.46
C ASN A 443 3.19 16.08 -25.24
N TYR A 444 3.48 17.34 -24.90
CA TYR A 444 3.04 17.98 -23.68
C TYR A 444 2.25 19.25 -23.96
N THR A 445 1.32 19.57 -23.06
CA THR A 445 0.49 20.77 -23.08
C THR A 445 0.34 21.28 -21.65
N GLY A 446 0.12 22.58 -21.48
CA GLY A 446 0.06 23.22 -20.17
C GLY A 446 1.45 23.46 -19.59
N PHE A 447 1.58 23.41 -18.26
CA PHE A 447 2.86 23.65 -17.60
C PHE A 447 3.86 22.52 -17.92
N VAL A 448 5.10 22.88 -18.25
CA VAL A 448 6.23 21.96 -18.45
C VAL A 448 7.47 22.56 -17.85
N LYS A 449 8.22 21.75 -17.10
CA LYS A 449 9.52 22.10 -16.54
C LYS A 449 10.54 21.02 -16.86
N THR A 450 11.66 21.44 -17.41
CA THR A 450 12.79 20.59 -17.78
C THR A 450 13.95 20.78 -16.80
N GLN A 451 15.01 20.00 -16.99
CA GLN A 451 16.29 20.21 -16.31
C GLN A 451 17.43 20.09 -17.31
N GLY A 452 18.26 21.13 -17.40
CA GLY A 452 19.39 21.17 -18.32
C GLY A 452 18.92 21.29 -19.77
N PHE A 453 17.86 22.04 -20.04
CA PHE A 453 17.38 22.26 -21.40
C PHE A 453 18.44 22.94 -22.25
N SER A 454 18.60 22.45 -23.49
CA SER A 454 19.52 23.03 -24.46
C SER A 454 18.91 22.94 -25.85
N ILE A 455 18.48 24.08 -26.37
CA ILE A 455 17.97 24.18 -27.74
C ILE A 455 19.10 24.41 -28.76
N ASP A 456 18.96 23.79 -29.93
CA ASP A 456 19.84 23.99 -31.09
C ASP A 456 19.11 24.79 -32.17
N ILE A 457 19.29 26.12 -32.16
CA ILE A 457 18.68 27.05 -33.12
C ILE A 457 19.67 28.12 -33.58
N ALA A 458 19.44 28.65 -34.77
CA ALA A 458 20.19 29.77 -35.33
C ALA A 458 19.71 31.13 -34.75
N ALA A 459 19.89 31.32 -33.45
CA ALA A 459 19.55 32.56 -32.73
C ALA A 459 20.76 33.16 -31.99
N ASN A 460 20.60 34.39 -31.51
CA ASN A 460 21.63 35.03 -30.67
C ASN A 460 21.81 34.22 -29.37
N SER A 461 23.04 34.15 -28.87
CA SER A 461 23.39 33.42 -27.65
C SER A 461 22.57 33.84 -26.43
N ASP A 462 22.15 35.12 -26.36
CA ASP A 462 21.31 35.61 -25.26
C ASP A 462 19.87 35.09 -25.36
N VAL A 463 19.35 34.92 -26.57
CA VAL A 463 18.04 34.30 -26.82
C VAL A 463 18.07 32.82 -26.45
N ILE A 464 19.11 32.09 -26.86
CA ILE A 464 19.28 30.66 -26.50
C ILE A 464 19.34 30.48 -24.99
N LYS A 465 20.14 31.30 -24.29
CA LYS A 465 20.23 31.27 -22.81
C LYS A 465 18.90 31.60 -22.16
N SER A 466 18.16 32.58 -22.68
CA SER A 466 16.83 32.94 -22.19
C SER A 466 15.84 31.79 -22.30
N ILE A 467 15.77 31.13 -23.47
CA ILE A 467 14.90 29.97 -23.69
C ILE A 467 15.28 28.84 -22.73
N ASN A 468 16.57 28.47 -22.66
CA ASN A 468 17.04 27.40 -21.77
C ASN A 468 16.70 27.67 -20.30
N SER A 469 16.95 28.89 -19.83
CA SER A 469 16.64 29.28 -18.45
C SER A 469 15.14 29.29 -18.16
N LYS A 470 14.29 29.68 -19.12
CA LYS A 470 12.82 29.69 -18.95
C LYS A 470 12.27 28.27 -18.90
N LEU A 471 12.74 27.37 -19.75
CA LEU A 471 12.37 25.95 -19.78
C LEU A 471 12.74 25.25 -18.47
N ASP A 472 13.94 25.51 -17.95
CA ASP A 472 14.40 24.97 -16.66
C ASP A 472 13.67 25.59 -15.46
N ALA A 473 13.14 26.82 -15.59
CA ALA A 473 12.29 27.43 -14.57
C ALA A 473 10.84 26.91 -14.62
N GLY A 474 10.35 26.58 -15.82
CA GLY A 474 8.97 26.17 -16.10
C GLY A 474 8.27 27.14 -17.04
N ILE A 475 7.63 26.60 -18.08
CA ILE A 475 6.85 27.35 -19.08
C ILE A 475 5.44 26.76 -19.27
N TYR A 476 4.57 27.51 -19.95
CA TYR A 476 3.27 27.06 -20.41
C TYR A 476 3.27 26.81 -21.92
N ILE A 477 3.08 25.55 -22.31
CA ILE A 477 2.84 25.14 -23.70
C ILE A 477 1.36 25.33 -24.01
N GLU A 478 1.07 26.34 -24.82
CA GLU A 478 -0.29 26.76 -25.24
C GLU A 478 -0.37 26.94 -26.76
#